data_AF-A0A2D7JTT9-F1
#
_entry.id   AF-A0A2D7JTT9-F1
#
_cell.length_a   1.000
_cell.length_b   1.000
_cell.length_c   1.000
_cell.angle_alpha   90.00
_cell.angle_beta   90.00
_cell.angle_gamma   90.00
#
_symmetry.space_group_name_H-M   'P 1'
#
loop_
_entity.id
_entity.type
_entity.pdbx_description
1 polymer ?
#
loop_
_entity_poly.entity_id
_entity_poly.type
_entity_poly.pdbx_seq_one_letter_code
_entity_poly.pdbx_strand_id
1 'polypeptide(L)'
;MGEHETHGIFENIFDGLLGKDIYFWNFIILMVFTLFEVAAVFFTGIPLKVVWAILIGVGIVKGYGISAYFMHLKGDPRIYTRTALFPVVFVLLMLWGIGLSNPEGVTGLPSWCTPLSADYATNR
;
A
#
# COMPACT_ATOMS: atom_id res chain seq x y z
N MET A 1 -27.48 -12.36 16.13
CA MET A 1 -27.97 -11.50 17.22
C MET A 1 -26.75 -10.87 17.87
N GLY A 2 -26.58 -9.57 17.67
CA GLY A 2 -25.36 -8.84 18.01
C GLY A 2 -24.92 -7.93 16.88
N GLU A 3 -25.85 -7.09 16.42
CA GLU A 3 -25.52 -5.79 15.82
C GLU A 3 -24.48 -5.05 16.67
N HIS A 4 -23.21 -5.16 16.29
CA HIS A 4 -22.19 -4.19 16.68
C HIS A 4 -21.82 -3.38 15.45
N GLU A 5 -22.82 -2.62 15.02
CA GLU A 5 -22.64 -1.46 14.15
C GLU A 5 -21.69 -0.48 14.83
N THR A 6 -20.41 -0.61 14.52
CA THR A 6 -19.43 0.44 14.81
C THR A 6 -19.47 1.42 13.64
N HIS A 7 -20.64 2.05 13.42
CA HIS A 7 -20.79 3.13 12.46
C HIS A 7 -20.00 4.33 12.99
N GLY A 8 -18.82 4.54 12.40
CA GLY A 8 -17.97 5.67 12.73
C GLY A 8 -18.65 7.00 12.37
N ILE A 9 -18.17 8.10 12.94
CA ILE A 9 -18.67 9.46 12.65
C ILE A 9 -18.64 9.77 11.14
N PHE A 10 -17.67 9.20 10.41
CA PHE A 10 -17.60 9.28 8.94
C PHE A 10 -18.72 8.48 8.24
N GLU A 11 -19.13 7.32 8.76
CA GLU A 11 -20.22 6.49 8.22
C GLU A 11 -21.54 7.29 8.21
N ASN A 12 -21.89 7.87 9.37
CA ASN A 12 -23.14 8.63 9.52
C ASN A 12 -23.19 9.91 8.68
N ILE A 13 -22.04 10.55 8.43
CA ILE A 13 -21.96 11.74 7.57
C ILE A 13 -22.12 11.36 6.09
N PHE A 14 -21.56 10.22 5.66
CA PHE A 14 -21.64 9.79 4.26
C PHE A 14 -23.01 9.17 3.91
N ASP A 15 -23.60 8.38 4.80
CA ASP A 15 -24.94 7.82 4.61
C ASP A 15 -26.01 8.92 4.62
N GLY A 16 -25.87 9.91 5.50
CA GLY A 16 -26.79 11.05 5.59
C GLY A 16 -26.74 12.03 4.41
N LEU A 17 -25.63 12.07 3.65
CA LEU A 17 -25.46 13.02 2.56
C LEU A 17 -25.90 12.47 1.20
N LEU A 18 -25.65 11.17 0.91
CA LEU A 18 -25.73 10.66 -0.47
C LEU A 18 -26.42 9.30 -0.66
N GLY A 19 -26.99 8.69 0.39
CA GLY A 19 -27.90 7.54 0.29
C GLY A 19 -27.37 6.34 -0.50
N LYS A 20 -26.05 6.21 -0.63
CA LYS A 20 -25.39 5.21 -1.47
C LYS A 20 -24.33 4.48 -0.65
N ASP A 21 -24.32 3.17 -0.76
CA ASP A 21 -23.53 2.25 0.06
C ASP A 21 -22.07 2.69 0.27
N ILE A 22 -21.57 2.46 1.49
CA ILE A 22 -20.19 2.74 1.89
C ILE A 22 -19.13 2.10 1.00
N TYR A 23 -19.43 0.94 0.42
CA TYR A 23 -18.55 0.26 -0.52
C TYR A 23 -18.33 1.07 -1.81
N PHE A 24 -19.37 1.76 -2.27
CA PHE A 24 -19.30 2.59 -3.46
C PHE A 24 -18.44 3.84 -3.24
N TRP A 25 -18.55 4.46 -2.05
CA TRP A 25 -17.72 5.62 -1.70
C TRP A 25 -16.25 5.25 -1.53
N ASN A 26 -15.96 4.13 -0.86
CA ASN A 26 -14.60 3.61 -0.80
C ASN A 26 -14.06 3.30 -2.20
N PHE A 27 -14.86 2.72 -3.09
CA PHE A 27 -14.44 2.48 -4.48
C PHE A 27 -14.07 3.79 -5.19
N ILE A 28 -14.88 4.85 -5.09
CA ILE A 28 -14.57 6.15 -5.69
C ILE A 28 -13.28 6.73 -5.11
N ILE A 29 -13.11 6.70 -3.78
CA ILE A 29 -11.92 7.23 -3.13
C ILE A 29 -10.66 6.49 -3.60
N LEU A 30 -10.71 5.16 -3.72
CA LEU A 30 -9.60 4.37 -4.24
C LEU A 30 -9.29 4.70 -5.71
N MET A 31 -10.31 4.93 -6.54
CA MET A 31 -10.14 5.35 -7.93
C MET A 31 -9.48 6.74 -8.03
N VAL A 32 -9.89 7.69 -7.20
CA VAL A 32 -9.26 9.03 -7.14
C VAL A 32 -7.78 8.92 -6.75
N PHE A 33 -7.46 8.11 -5.74
CA PHE A 33 -6.07 7.85 -5.35
C PHE A 33 -5.24 7.23 -6.47
N THR A 34 -5.81 6.31 -7.27
CA THR A 34 -5.10 5.77 -8.43
C THR A 34 -4.84 6.80 -9.53
N LEU A 35 -5.76 7.75 -9.74
CA LEU A 35 -5.52 8.84 -10.68
C LEU A 35 -4.36 9.72 -10.22
N PHE A 36 -4.25 10.00 -8.92
CA PHE A 36 -3.12 10.73 -8.36
C PHE A 36 -1.79 9.98 -8.52
N GLU A 37 -1.79 8.65 -8.39
CA GLU A 37 -0.61 7.81 -8.61
C GLU A 37 -0.09 7.93 -10.05
N VAL A 38 -0.98 7.78 -11.02
CA VAL A 38 -0.64 7.91 -12.45
C VAL A 38 -0.21 9.34 -12.78
N ALA A 39 -0.92 10.34 -12.25
CA ALA A 39 -0.56 11.75 -12.44
C ALA A 39 0.84 12.07 -11.88
N ALA A 40 1.15 11.61 -10.66
CA ALA A 40 2.43 11.85 -10.01
C ALA A 40 3.62 11.26 -10.79
N VAL A 41 3.42 10.14 -11.50
CA VAL A 41 4.44 9.53 -12.37
C VAL A 41 4.53 10.24 -13.73
N PHE A 42 3.41 10.72 -14.27
CA PHE A 42 3.35 11.34 -15.59
C PHE A 42 3.98 12.75 -15.63
N PHE A 43 3.88 13.52 -14.55
CA PHE A 43 4.41 14.89 -14.53
C PHE A 43 5.93 14.93 -14.31
N THR A 44 6.66 15.25 -15.38
CA THR A 44 8.12 15.44 -15.36
C THR A 44 8.50 16.85 -14.86
N GLY A 45 8.46 17.04 -13.54
CA GLY A 45 8.87 18.30 -12.89
C GLY A 45 8.89 18.23 -11.37
N ILE A 46 8.49 17.09 -10.81
CA ILE A 46 8.41 16.84 -9.38
C ILE A 46 9.71 16.14 -8.95
N PRO A 47 10.36 16.56 -7.85
CA PRO A 47 11.55 15.89 -7.35
C PRO A 47 11.25 14.43 -7.00
N LEU A 48 12.18 13.52 -7.34
CA LEU A 48 12.00 12.07 -7.19
C LEU A 48 11.58 11.65 -5.77
N LYS A 49 12.11 12.32 -4.74
CA LYS A 49 11.74 12.06 -3.34
C LYS A 49 10.25 12.33 -3.05
N VAL A 50 9.67 13.34 -3.69
CA VAL A 50 8.27 13.69 -3.53
C VAL A 50 7.38 12.69 -4.27
N VAL A 51 7.77 12.27 -5.48
CA VAL A 51 7.06 11.20 -6.19
C VAL A 51 7.06 9.91 -5.36
N TRP A 52 8.20 9.51 -4.80
CA TRP A 52 8.29 8.36 -3.90
C TRP A 52 7.40 8.50 -2.67
N ALA A 53 7.39 9.66 -2.03
CA ALA A 53 6.54 9.92 -0.87
C ALA A 53 5.04 9.79 -1.21
N ILE A 54 4.63 10.28 -2.39
CA ILE A 54 3.24 10.17 -2.88
C ILE A 54 2.90 8.71 -3.16
N LEU A 55 3.73 7.98 -3.91
CA LEU A 55 3.47 6.57 -4.25
C LEU A 55 3.37 5.69 -3.00
N ILE A 56 4.29 5.85 -2.04
CA ILE A 56 4.29 5.09 -0.79
C ILE A 56 3.07 5.47 0.07
N GLY A 57 2.80 6.77 0.24
CA GLY A 57 1.68 7.25 1.04
C GLY A 57 0.33 6.80 0.50
N VAL A 58 0.11 6.96 -0.82
CA VAL A 58 -1.11 6.51 -1.50
C VAL A 58 -1.24 4.99 -1.44
N GLY A 59 -0.13 4.25 -1.61
CA GLY A 59 -0.11 2.79 -1.48
C GLY A 59 -0.58 2.30 -0.11
N ILE A 60 -0.14 2.94 0.98
CA ILE A 60 -0.56 2.60 2.35
C ILE A 60 -2.06 2.86 2.55
N VAL A 61 -2.55 4.04 2.16
CA VAL A 61 -3.97 4.41 2.30
C VAL A 61 -4.85 3.46 1.50
N LYS A 62 -4.45 3.12 0.27
CA LYS A 62 -5.17 2.19 -0.59
C LYS A 62 -5.18 0.77 -0.02
N GLY A 63 -4.04 0.28 0.46
CA GLY A 63 -3.94 -1.03 1.13
C GLY A 63 -4.84 -1.12 2.37
N TYR A 64 -4.94 -0.03 3.14
CA TYR A 64 -5.88 0.06 4.25
C TYR A 64 -7.34 0.04 3.77
N GLY A 65 -7.70 0.82 2.75
CA GLY A 65 -9.06 0.85 2.21
C GLY A 65 -9.54 -0.50 1.68
N ILE A 66 -8.65 -1.25 1.01
CA ILE A 66 -8.96 -2.60 0.50
C ILE A 66 -9.12 -3.59 1.66
N SER A 67 -8.19 -3.59 2.61
CA SER A 67 -8.24 -4.54 3.74
C SER A 67 -9.40 -4.24 4.70
N ALA A 68 -9.67 -2.97 5.03
CA ALA A 68 -10.72 -2.62 5.96
C ALA A 68 -12.14 -2.86 5.40
N TYR A 69 -12.38 -2.47 4.14
CA TYR A 69 -13.73 -2.47 3.56
C TYR A 69 -14.01 -3.59 2.57
N PHE A 70 -13.08 -3.93 1.67
CA PHE A 70 -13.31 -5.00 0.68
C PHE A 70 -13.07 -6.40 1.26
N MET A 71 -12.16 -6.54 2.22
CA MET A 71 -11.91 -7.80 2.94
C MET A 71 -12.73 -7.94 4.25
N HIS A 72 -13.67 -7.03 4.53
CA HIS A 72 -14.57 -7.05 5.70
C HIS A 72 -13.89 -7.11 7.09
N LEU A 73 -12.57 -6.95 7.17
CA LEU A 73 -11.81 -7.04 8.42
C LEU A 73 -12.21 -6.03 9.49
N LYS A 74 -12.85 -4.90 9.12
CA LYS A 74 -13.37 -3.91 10.08
C LYS A 74 -14.58 -4.43 10.87
N GLY A 75 -15.41 -5.28 10.26
CA GLY A 75 -16.62 -5.85 10.86
C GLY A 75 -16.45 -7.26 11.44
N ASP A 76 -15.37 -7.96 11.07
CA ASP A 76 -15.11 -9.32 11.50
C ASP A 76 -14.49 -9.42 12.91
N PRO A 77 -14.71 -10.53 13.64
CA PRO A 77 -14.17 -10.71 14.98
C PRO A 77 -12.65 -10.57 14.98
N ARG A 78 -12.12 -9.96 16.06
CA ARG A 78 -10.73 -9.52 16.25
C ARG A 78 -9.65 -10.59 16.00
N ILE A 79 -10.05 -11.85 15.89
CA ILE A 79 -9.18 -12.96 15.53
C ILE A 79 -8.72 -12.89 14.07
N TYR A 80 -9.57 -12.45 13.14
CA TYR A 80 -9.25 -12.37 11.71
C TYR A 80 -8.27 -11.23 11.41
N THR A 81 -8.42 -10.08 12.09
CA THR A 81 -7.45 -8.98 12.02
C THR A 81 -6.09 -9.36 12.60
N ARG A 82 -6.08 -10.17 13.67
CA ARG A 82 -4.81 -10.68 14.26
C ARG A 82 -4.10 -11.67 13.33
N THR A 83 -4.84 -12.53 12.64
CA THR A 83 -4.28 -13.46 11.65
C THR A 83 -3.78 -12.74 10.41
N ALA A 84 -4.45 -11.68 9.96
CA ALA A 84 -3.99 -10.84 8.84
C ALA A 84 -2.74 -10.01 9.19
N LEU A 85 -2.54 -9.67 10.46
CA LEU A 85 -1.35 -8.94 10.93
C LEU A 85 -0.10 -9.82 10.95
N PHE A 86 -0.23 -11.13 11.17
CA PHE A 86 0.89 -12.07 11.17
C PHE A 86 1.73 -12.05 9.86
N PRO A 87 1.15 -12.22 8.65
CA PRO A 87 1.91 -12.15 7.40
C PRO A 87 2.49 -10.76 7.14
N VAL A 88 1.82 -9.68 7.58
CA VAL A 88 2.35 -8.31 7.45
C VAL A 88 3.62 -8.15 8.31
N VAL A 89 3.57 -8.58 9.57
CA VAL A 89 4.73 -8.54 10.46
C VAL A 89 5.86 -9.41 9.91
N PHE A 90 5.55 -10.59 9.38
CA PHE A 90 6.55 -11.47 8.80
C PHE A 90 7.27 -10.84 7.59
N VAL A 91 6.52 -10.21 6.67
CA VAL A 91 7.11 -9.48 5.53
C VAL A 91 7.98 -8.31 6.01
N LEU A 92 7.54 -7.56 7.02
CA LEU A 92 8.34 -6.48 7.59
C LEU A 92 9.64 -7.00 8.22
N LEU A 93 9.59 -8.13 8.91
CA LEU A 93 10.78 -8.79 9.47
C LEU A 93 11.72 -9.29 8.36
N MET A 94 11.20 -9.80 7.25
CA MET A 94 12.02 -10.19 6.10
C MET A 94 12.69 -8.98 5.43
N LEU A 95 11.95 -7.88 5.23
CA LEU A 95 12.50 -6.64 4.68
C LEU A 95 13.56 -6.04 5.60
N TRP A 96 13.33 -6.07 6.92
CA TRP A 96 14.30 -5.63 7.91
C TRP A 96 15.55 -6.52 7.96
N GLY A 97 15.35 -7.83 8.07
CA GLY A 97 16.41 -8.82 8.24
C GLY A 97 17.29 -8.99 7.00
N ILE A 98 16.71 -8.97 5.81
CA ILE A 98 17.46 -9.19 4.56
C ILE A 98 17.86 -7.85 3.93
N GLY A 99 16.95 -6.87 3.91
CA GLY A 99 17.12 -5.62 3.16
C GLY A 99 17.94 -4.54 3.87
N LEU A 100 17.89 -4.47 5.21
CA LEU A 100 18.54 -3.40 6.01
C LEU A 100 19.72 -3.89 6.88
N SER A 101 19.79 -5.19 7.18
CA SER A 101 20.78 -5.74 8.13
C SER A 101 22.05 -6.31 7.47
N ASN A 102 22.09 -6.40 6.13
CA ASN A 102 23.28 -6.84 5.38
C ASN A 102 23.97 -5.65 4.70
N PRO A 103 25.31 -5.56 4.70
CA PRO A 103 26.07 -4.44 4.10
C PRO A 103 25.87 -4.32 2.58
N GLU A 104 25.46 -5.40 1.92
CA GLU A 104 25.18 -5.49 0.48
C GLU A 104 23.68 -5.59 0.16
N GLY A 105 22.78 -5.29 1.12
CA GLY A 105 21.33 -5.57 1.07
C GLY A 105 20.62 -5.22 -0.24
N VAL A 106 19.97 -4.06 -0.33
CA VAL A 106 19.27 -3.64 -1.56
C VAL A 106 20.25 -3.12 -2.63
N THR A 107 21.42 -2.67 -2.21
CA THR A 107 22.46 -2.10 -3.07
C THR A 107 23.25 -3.12 -3.87
N GLY A 108 23.25 -4.41 -3.46
CA GLY A 108 23.85 -5.52 -4.19
C GLY A 108 22.91 -6.22 -5.19
N LEU A 109 21.64 -5.83 -5.27
CA LEU A 109 20.71 -6.39 -6.27
C LEU A 109 21.11 -6.09 -7.73
N PRO A 110 21.59 -4.88 -8.08
CA PRO A 110 22.00 -4.58 -9.46
C PRO A 110 23.16 -5.46 -9.95
N SER A 111 24.12 -5.79 -9.07
CA SER A 111 25.23 -6.69 -9.41
C SER A 111 24.77 -8.15 -9.54
N TRP A 112 23.76 -8.58 -8.78
CA TRP A 112 23.16 -9.91 -8.94
C TRP A 112 22.30 -10.04 -10.20
N CYS A 113 21.48 -9.03 -10.52
CA CYS A 113 20.60 -9.06 -11.69
C CYS A 113 21.36 -8.83 -13.02
N THR A 114 22.56 -8.23 -12.97
CA THR A 114 23.38 -7.99 -14.17
C THR A 114 24.86 -8.36 -13.97
N PRO A 115 25.16 -9.66 -13.73
CA PRO A 115 26.52 -10.09 -13.38
C PRO A 115 27.54 -9.90 -14.52
N LEU A 116 27.09 -9.62 -15.74
CA LEU A 116 27.93 -9.46 -16.93
C LEU A 116 27.94 -8.03 -17.53
N SER A 117 27.24 -7.05 -16.93
CA SER A 117 27.12 -5.71 -17.55
C SER A 117 28.40 -4.87 -17.46
N ALA A 118 29.30 -5.17 -16.51
CA ALA A 118 30.60 -4.52 -16.41
C ALA A 118 31.67 -5.14 -17.32
N ASP A 119 31.59 -6.45 -17.63
CA ASP A 119 32.60 -7.15 -18.44
C ASP A 119 32.34 -7.09 -19.95
N TYR A 120 31.07 -7.04 -20.39
CA TYR A 120 30.74 -6.93 -21.82
C TYR A 120 30.95 -5.53 -22.43
N ALA A 121 31.10 -4.49 -21.60
CA ALA A 121 31.27 -3.11 -22.07
C ALA A 121 32.74 -2.70 -22.28
N THR A 122 33.69 -3.37 -21.63
CA THR A 122 35.13 -3.04 -21.62
C THR A 122 35.99 -4.01 -22.42
N ASN A 123 35.52 -5.22 -22.71
CA ASN A 123 36.24 -6.19 -23.56
C ASN A 123 35.49 -6.36 -24.89
N ARG A 124 35.81 -5.51 -25.87
CA ARG A 124 35.49 -5.71 -27.28
C ARG A 124 36.74 -5.52 -28.12
#